data_AF-A0A4Y2GET1-F1
#
_entry.id   AF-A0A4Y2GET1-F1
#
_cell.length_a   1.000
_cell.length_b   1.000
_cell.length_c   1.000
_cell.angle_alpha   90.00
_cell.angle_beta   90.00
_cell.angle_gamma   90.00
#
_symmetry.space_group_name_H-M   'P 1'
#
loop_
_entity.id
_entity.type
_entity.pdbx_description
1 polymer ?
#
loop_
_entity_poly.entity_id
_entity_poly.type
_entity_poly.pdbx_seq_one_letter_code
_entity_poly.pdbx_strand_id
1 'polypeptide(L)'
;MIAHFRDEQSSASFSSAQQYEHESARDFSVPLQSLGNKSFPEEEESELSDRFRAKMLLSQFRSRLKQAIKAPVIVHDTSSFKEAVEFSIRIEKYQKLVCPNINVINTSQESELQMLKNQQNECSSKIELLVQQMALLNEQLSNLQSIGENRYNFIFAQDISELGQCNLIKHEIHLSDPIPIRQKPYSGPT
;
A
#
# COMPACT_ATOMS: atom_id res chain seq x y z
N MET A 1 21.77 -58.62 -38.82
CA MET A 1 21.02 -58.40 -37.57
C MET A 1 21.48 -57.06 -37.03
N ILE A 2 20.83 -55.97 -37.46
CA ILE A 2 21.31 -54.60 -37.25
C ILE A 2 20.68 -54.09 -35.95
N ALA A 3 21.49 -53.97 -34.89
CA ALA A 3 21.10 -53.24 -33.69
C ALA A 3 21.73 -51.84 -33.80
N HIS A 4 20.98 -50.89 -34.35
CA HIS A 4 21.30 -49.48 -34.20
C HIS A 4 21.13 -49.12 -32.73
N PHE A 5 22.24 -49.04 -32.00
CA PHE A 5 22.27 -48.47 -30.65
C PHE A 5 21.84 -47.01 -30.78
N ARG A 6 20.59 -46.73 -30.42
CA ARG A 6 20.11 -45.37 -30.23
C ARG A 6 21.00 -44.75 -29.15
N ASP A 7 21.57 -43.59 -29.44
CA ASP A 7 22.49 -42.91 -28.54
C ASP A 7 21.68 -42.29 -27.38
N GLU A 8 21.25 -43.12 -26.42
CA GLU A 8 20.33 -42.79 -25.32
C GLU A 8 20.77 -41.53 -24.55
N GLN A 9 22.08 -41.29 -24.50
CA GLN A 9 22.66 -40.10 -23.88
C GLN A 9 22.27 -38.80 -24.60
N SER A 10 22.16 -38.81 -25.93
CA SER A 10 21.78 -37.64 -26.73
C SER A 10 20.29 -37.29 -26.53
N SER A 11 19.41 -38.29 -26.48
CA SER A 11 17.97 -38.13 -26.24
C SER A 11 17.66 -37.60 -24.84
N ALA A 12 18.37 -38.12 -23.83
CA ALA A 12 18.28 -37.62 -22.46
C ALA A 12 18.79 -36.17 -22.34
N SER A 13 19.88 -35.85 -23.04
CA SER A 13 20.44 -34.48 -23.08
C SER A 13 19.51 -33.51 -23.80
N PHE A 14 18.86 -33.93 -24.89
CA PHE A 14 17.89 -33.12 -25.61
C PHE A 14 16.64 -32.82 -24.76
N SER A 15 16.14 -33.82 -24.03
CA SER A 15 14.93 -33.66 -23.21
C SER A 15 15.13 -32.80 -21.96
N SER A 16 16.36 -32.78 -21.44
CA SER A 16 16.75 -32.00 -20.24
C SER A 16 17.34 -30.63 -20.56
N ALA A 17 17.67 -30.35 -21.83
CA ALA A 17 18.19 -29.06 -22.26
C ALA A 17 17.28 -27.91 -21.81
N GLN A 18 17.86 -26.86 -21.24
CA GLN A 18 17.15 -25.69 -20.77
C GLN A 18 17.99 -24.44 -21.03
N GLN A 19 17.33 -23.38 -21.51
CA GLN A 19 17.99 -22.09 -21.67
C GLN A 19 18.36 -21.52 -20.29
N TYR A 20 19.62 -21.14 -20.12
CA TYR A 20 20.08 -20.48 -18.90
C TYR A 20 19.71 -18.99 -18.88
N GLU A 21 19.67 -18.39 -17.68
CA GLU A 21 19.27 -16.98 -17.50
C GLU A 21 20.11 -15.99 -18.34
N HIS A 22 21.42 -16.21 -18.42
CA HIS A 22 22.35 -15.35 -19.16
C HIS A 22 22.56 -15.74 -20.63
N GLU A 23 21.94 -16.84 -21.06
CA GLU A 23 22.07 -17.34 -22.42
C GLU A 23 21.05 -16.66 -23.33
N SER A 24 21.47 -16.29 -24.55
CA SER A 24 20.54 -15.79 -25.57
C SER A 24 19.75 -16.94 -26.18
N ALA A 25 18.52 -16.65 -26.61
CA ALA A 25 17.71 -17.60 -27.37
C ALA A 25 18.42 -18.13 -28.62
N ARG A 26 19.31 -17.32 -29.24
CA ARG A 26 20.16 -17.76 -30.34
C ARG A 26 21.14 -18.83 -29.90
N ASP A 27 21.88 -18.55 -28.83
CA ASP A 27 22.96 -19.43 -28.34
C ASP A 27 22.40 -20.75 -27.83
N PHE A 28 21.20 -20.74 -27.25
CA PHE A 28 20.47 -21.95 -26.85
C PHE A 28 19.96 -22.78 -28.04
N SER A 29 19.53 -22.11 -29.12
CA SER A 29 18.90 -22.80 -30.27
C SER A 29 19.86 -23.72 -31.02
N VAL A 30 21.13 -23.35 -31.13
CA VAL A 30 22.16 -24.08 -31.88
C VAL A 30 22.48 -25.46 -31.27
N PRO A 31 22.85 -25.57 -29.97
CA PRO A 31 23.09 -26.86 -29.34
C PRO A 31 21.82 -27.69 -29.23
N LEU A 32 20.65 -27.07 -29.01
CA LEU A 32 19.38 -27.79 -28.98
C LEU A 32 19.07 -28.45 -30.33
N GLN A 33 19.26 -27.73 -31.44
CA GLN A 33 19.08 -28.29 -32.78
C GLN A 33 20.09 -29.41 -33.07
N SER A 34 21.36 -29.25 -32.66
CA SER A 34 22.37 -30.29 -32.80
C SER A 34 22.01 -31.56 -32.01
N LEU A 35 21.52 -31.40 -30.78
CA LEU A 35 21.04 -32.50 -29.94
C LEU A 35 19.81 -33.18 -30.53
N GLY A 36 18.87 -32.41 -31.10
CA GLY A 36 17.70 -32.96 -31.78
C GLY A 36 18.09 -33.82 -32.98
N ASN A 37 19.02 -33.34 -33.81
CA ASN A 37 19.51 -34.08 -34.98
C ASN A 37 20.27 -35.36 -34.59
N LYS A 38 21.00 -35.35 -33.47
CA LYS A 38 21.69 -36.54 -32.94
C LYS A 38 20.74 -37.55 -32.30
N SER A 39 19.72 -37.08 -31.60
CA SER A 39 18.71 -37.92 -30.95
C SER A 39 17.82 -38.64 -31.96
N PHE A 40 17.64 -38.03 -33.13
CA PHE A 40 16.82 -38.55 -34.23
C PHE A 40 17.62 -38.49 -35.54
N PRO A 41 18.57 -39.41 -35.78
CA PRO A 41 19.37 -39.42 -37.00
C PRO A 41 18.51 -39.68 -38.23
N GLU A 42 18.85 -39.06 -39.36
CA GLU A 42 18.22 -39.29 -40.67
C GLU A 42 18.55 -40.69 -41.19
N GLU A 43 17.79 -41.69 -40.76
CA GLU A 43 17.94 -43.07 -41.23
C GLU A 43 17.01 -43.38 -42.42
N GLU A 44 15.92 -42.61 -42.63
CA GLU A 44 15.06 -42.70 -43.82
C GLU A 44 14.46 -41.30 -44.14
N GLU A 45 14.67 -40.80 -45.37
CA GLU A 45 14.05 -39.58 -45.91
C GLU A 45 12.54 -39.77 -46.06
N SER A 46 11.81 -39.53 -44.97
CA SER A 46 10.35 -39.55 -44.94
C SER A 46 9.86 -38.19 -44.48
N GLU A 47 9.11 -37.49 -45.33
CA GLU A 47 8.54 -36.18 -45.06
C GLU A 47 7.73 -36.14 -43.73
N LEU A 48 7.14 -37.28 -43.35
CA LEU A 48 6.43 -37.46 -42.09
C LEU A 48 7.38 -37.45 -40.88
N SER A 49 8.56 -38.05 -41.01
CA SER A 49 9.62 -38.07 -40.00
C SER A 49 10.18 -36.66 -39.78
N ASP A 50 10.42 -35.92 -40.87
CA ASP A 50 10.96 -34.55 -40.81
C ASP A 50 9.98 -33.59 -40.16
N ARG A 51 8.69 -33.69 -40.53
CA ARG A 51 7.62 -32.89 -39.90
C ARG A 51 7.50 -33.19 -38.41
N PHE A 52 7.64 -34.45 -38.01
CA PHE A 52 7.59 -34.84 -36.60
C PHE A 52 8.79 -34.27 -35.82
N ARG A 53 10.01 -34.40 -36.36
CA ARG A 53 11.23 -33.82 -35.76
C ARG A 53 11.14 -32.32 -35.62
N ALA A 54 10.68 -31.63 -36.66
CA ALA A 54 10.50 -30.17 -36.64
C ALA A 54 9.52 -29.73 -35.54
N LYS A 55 8.39 -30.43 -35.38
CA LYS A 55 7.42 -30.17 -34.30
C LYS A 55 8.00 -30.45 -32.92
N MET A 56 8.76 -31.54 -32.78
CA MET A 56 9.39 -31.90 -31.51
C MET A 56 10.45 -30.87 -31.10
N LEU A 57 11.29 -30.45 -32.04
CA LEU A 57 12.31 -29.42 -31.82
C LEU A 57 11.67 -28.08 -31.45
N LEU A 58 10.61 -27.68 -32.14
CA LEU A 58 9.83 -26.48 -31.81
C LEU A 58 9.20 -26.59 -30.40
N SER A 59 8.60 -27.74 -30.07
CA SER A 59 7.98 -27.98 -28.77
C SER A 59 9.01 -27.93 -27.64
N GLN A 60 10.18 -28.55 -27.82
CA GLN A 60 11.24 -28.51 -26.83
C GLN A 60 11.81 -27.11 -26.67
N PHE A 61 12.05 -26.41 -27.78
CA PHE A 61 12.51 -25.04 -27.73
C PHE A 61 11.57 -24.18 -26.88
N ARG A 62 10.27 -24.17 -27.21
CA ARG A 62 9.24 -23.39 -26.48
C ARG A 62 9.13 -23.75 -25.00
N SER A 63 9.16 -25.04 -24.67
CA SER A 63 9.00 -25.49 -23.28
C SER A 63 10.21 -25.18 -22.41
N ARG A 64 11.40 -25.06 -23.03
CA ARG A 64 12.69 -24.92 -22.35
C ARG A 64 13.31 -23.52 -22.43
N LEU A 65 12.61 -22.54 -23.02
CA LEU A 65 12.97 -21.13 -22.92
C LEU A 65 12.94 -20.64 -21.47
N LYS A 66 13.77 -19.65 -21.17
CA LYS A 66 13.71 -18.93 -19.89
C LYS A 66 12.36 -18.21 -19.72
N GLN A 67 11.92 -18.07 -18.47
CA GLN A 67 10.57 -17.60 -18.15
C GLN A 67 10.24 -16.24 -18.74
N ALA A 68 11.22 -15.32 -18.75
CA ALA A 68 11.05 -13.96 -19.24
C ALA A 68 10.59 -13.87 -20.71
N ILE A 69 10.88 -14.87 -21.53
CA ILE A 69 10.54 -14.88 -22.97
C ILE A 69 9.57 -16.01 -23.35
N LYS A 70 9.39 -17.01 -22.48
CA LYS A 70 8.56 -18.19 -22.73
C LYS A 70 7.09 -17.85 -22.97
N ALA A 71 6.47 -17.05 -22.10
CA ALA A 71 5.06 -16.69 -22.25
C ALA A 71 4.77 -15.92 -23.56
N PRO A 72 5.53 -14.87 -23.93
CA PRO A 72 5.37 -14.19 -25.22
C PRO A 72 5.46 -15.13 -26.43
N VAL A 73 6.42 -16.05 -26.42
CA VAL A 73 6.66 -16.98 -27.56
C VAL A 73 5.53 -17.99 -27.70
N ILE A 74 4.93 -18.44 -26.59
CA ILE A 74 3.76 -19.31 -26.59
C ILE A 74 2.54 -18.56 -27.15
N VAL A 75 2.28 -17.34 -26.68
CA VAL A 75 1.13 -16.53 -27.12
C VAL A 75 1.21 -16.15 -28.61
N HIS A 76 2.41 -15.97 -29.15
CA HIS A 76 2.60 -15.65 -30.57
C HIS A 76 2.35 -16.85 -31.52
N ASP A 77 2.17 -18.07 -31.02
CA ASP A 77 1.81 -19.25 -31.83
C ASP A 77 2.69 -19.49 -33.08
N THR A 78 4.01 -19.29 -32.94
CA THR A 78 5.00 -19.60 -33.99
C THR A 78 4.87 -21.01 -34.61
N SER A 79 4.85 -21.10 -35.93
CA SER A 79 4.56 -22.35 -36.64
C SER A 79 5.80 -23.23 -36.90
N SER A 80 6.99 -22.63 -36.83
CA SER A 80 8.27 -23.31 -37.09
C SER A 80 9.33 -22.98 -36.04
N PHE A 81 10.31 -23.87 -35.89
CA PHE A 81 11.45 -23.64 -34.99
C PHE A 81 12.21 -22.36 -35.33
N LYS A 82 12.47 -22.11 -36.62
CA LYS A 82 13.16 -20.90 -37.09
C LYS A 82 12.40 -19.64 -36.70
N GLU A 83 11.10 -19.61 -36.92
CA GLU A 83 10.23 -18.48 -36.56
C GLU A 83 10.22 -18.24 -35.05
N ALA A 84 10.16 -19.32 -34.24
CA ALA A 84 10.24 -19.23 -32.79
C ALA A 84 11.56 -18.62 -32.32
N VAL A 85 12.69 -19.00 -32.91
CA VAL A 85 14.02 -18.45 -32.58
C VAL A 85 14.10 -16.97 -32.92
N GLU A 86 13.67 -16.58 -34.13
CA GLU A 86 13.68 -15.17 -34.55
C GLU A 86 12.79 -14.29 -33.67
N PHE A 87 11.61 -14.78 -33.30
CA PHE A 87 10.71 -14.09 -32.40
C PHE A 87 11.31 -13.96 -30.99
N SER A 88 11.91 -15.02 -30.45
CA SER A 88 12.61 -14.96 -29.16
C SER A 88 13.74 -13.92 -29.14
N ILE A 89 14.58 -13.87 -30.19
CA ILE A 89 15.65 -12.87 -30.32
C ILE A 89 15.06 -11.45 -30.33
N ARG A 90 13.93 -11.27 -31.01
CA ARG A 90 13.22 -9.99 -31.08
C ARG A 90 12.75 -9.55 -29.69
N ILE A 91 12.14 -10.46 -28.92
CA ILE A 91 11.72 -10.19 -27.54
C ILE A 91 12.92 -9.86 -26.65
N GLU A 92 14.03 -10.59 -26.74
CA GLU A 92 15.24 -10.28 -25.98
C GLU A 92 15.79 -8.88 -26.30
N LYS A 93 15.79 -8.50 -27.58
CA LYS A 93 16.18 -7.16 -28.02
C LYS A 93 15.22 -6.10 -27.47
N TYR A 94 13.91 -6.35 -27.50
CA TYR A 94 12.93 -5.44 -26.94
C TYR A 94 13.07 -5.31 -25.42
N GLN A 95 13.26 -6.40 -24.68
CA GLN A 95 13.49 -6.32 -23.23
C GLN A 95 14.71 -5.46 -22.91
N LYS A 96 15.81 -5.60 -23.66
CA LYS A 96 17.00 -4.75 -23.51
C LYS A 96 16.74 -3.27 -23.79
N LEU A 97 15.80 -2.94 -24.68
CA LEU A 97 15.42 -1.56 -25.02
C LEU A 97 14.34 -0.99 -24.10
N VAL A 98 13.43 -1.85 -23.62
CA VAL A 98 12.28 -1.52 -22.78
C VAL A 98 12.69 -1.42 -21.31
N CYS A 99 13.84 -1.94 -20.90
CA CYS A 99 14.50 -1.51 -19.66
C CYS A 99 14.95 -0.06 -19.84
N PRO A 100 14.21 0.96 -19.37
CA PRO A 100 14.78 2.29 -19.28
C PRO A 100 15.88 2.17 -18.23
N ASN A 101 16.95 2.95 -18.38
CA ASN A 101 17.99 3.08 -17.38
C ASN A 101 17.38 3.19 -15.97
N ILE A 102 17.42 2.10 -15.18
CA ILE A 102 16.74 1.97 -13.87
C ILE A 102 17.23 3.03 -12.88
N ASN A 103 18.40 3.62 -13.12
CA ASN A 103 18.95 4.70 -12.31
C ASN A 103 18.17 6.03 -12.40
N VAL A 104 17.34 6.24 -13.43
CA VAL A 104 16.53 7.46 -13.58
C VAL A 104 15.13 7.30 -12.97
N ILE A 105 14.60 6.07 -12.90
CA ILE A 105 13.25 5.80 -12.38
C ILE A 105 13.27 5.53 -10.88
N ASN A 106 14.28 4.83 -10.35
CA ASN A 106 14.36 4.53 -8.92
C ASN A 106 14.52 5.79 -8.06
N THR A 107 15.29 6.78 -8.51
CA THR A 107 15.56 7.99 -7.72
C THR A 107 14.33 8.89 -7.57
N SER A 108 13.50 9.00 -8.62
CA SER A 108 12.26 9.80 -8.58
C SER A 108 11.17 9.12 -7.74
N GLN A 109 10.95 7.81 -7.92
CA GLN A 109 9.89 7.09 -7.22
C GLN A 109 10.23 6.82 -5.75
N GLU A 110 11.50 6.55 -5.39
CA GLU A 110 11.91 6.40 -4.00
C GLU A 110 11.80 7.73 -3.23
N SER A 111 12.10 8.86 -3.87
CA SER A 111 11.95 10.19 -3.25
C SER A 111 10.49 10.51 -2.95
N GLU A 112 9.57 10.26 -3.89
CA GLU A 112 8.13 10.45 -3.69
C GLU A 112 7.56 9.49 -2.63
N LEU A 113 7.97 8.21 -2.63
CA LEU A 113 7.54 7.24 -1.61
C LEU A 113 8.05 7.61 -0.22
N GLN A 114 9.29 8.08 -0.08
CA GLN A 114 9.81 8.55 1.21
C GLN A 114 9.06 9.80 1.68
N MET A 115 8.78 10.75 0.79
CA MET A 115 8.00 11.94 1.13
C MET A 115 6.58 11.58 1.58
N LEU A 116 5.91 10.69 0.86
CA LEU A 116 4.58 10.19 1.23
C LEU A 116 4.59 9.44 2.56
N LYS A 117 5.61 8.62 2.82
CA LYS A 117 5.76 7.91 4.11
C LYS A 117 5.97 8.88 5.27
N ASN A 118 6.78 9.92 5.07
CA ASN A 118 6.99 10.95 6.08
C ASN A 118 5.71 11.75 6.34
N GLN A 119 4.97 12.12 5.29
CA GLN A 119 3.66 12.78 5.41
C GLN A 119 2.63 11.90 6.11
N GLN A 120 2.61 10.60 5.82
CA GLN A 120 1.74 9.63 6.49
C GLN A 120 2.07 9.52 7.98
N ASN A 121 3.36 9.45 8.32
CA ASN A 121 3.79 9.40 9.72
C ASN A 121 3.41 10.69 10.46
N GLU A 122 3.64 11.85 9.85
CA GLU A 122 3.25 13.15 10.42
C GLU A 122 1.73 13.24 10.63
N CYS A 123 0.94 12.79 9.65
CA CYS A 123 -0.52 12.73 9.75
C CYS A 123 -0.97 11.81 10.88
N SER A 124 -0.35 10.63 11.00
CA SER A 124 -0.63 9.66 12.07
C SER A 124 -0.36 10.25 13.45
N SER A 125 0.78 10.92 13.66
CA SER A 125 1.09 11.57 14.93
C SER A 125 0.12 12.71 15.28
N LYS A 126 -0.33 13.49 14.28
CA LYS A 126 -1.34 14.53 14.49
C LYS A 126 -2.70 13.95 14.88
N ILE A 127 -3.11 12.84 14.26
CA ILE A 127 -4.36 12.15 14.62
C ILE A 127 -4.27 11.61 16.04
N GLU A 128 -3.16 10.98 16.41
CA GLU A 128 -2.94 10.46 17.77
C GLU A 128 -3.03 11.59 18.81
N LEU A 129 -2.40 12.73 18.54
CA LEU A 129 -2.48 13.90 19.42
C LEU A 129 -3.92 14.45 19.54
N LEU A 130 -4.66 14.52 18.44
CA LEU A 130 -6.06 14.97 18.45
C LEU A 130 -6.96 14.01 19.24
N VAL A 131 -6.72 12.70 19.12
CA VAL A 131 -7.45 11.69 19.89
C VAL A 131 -7.17 11.84 21.38
N GLN A 132 -5.91 12.03 21.77
CA GLN A 132 -5.53 12.28 23.17
C GLN A 132 -6.18 13.58 23.70
N GLN A 133 -6.16 14.65 22.90
CA GLN A 133 -6.78 15.92 23.30
C GLN A 133 -8.30 15.81 23.44
N MET A 134 -8.95 15.05 22.55
CA MET A 134 -10.40 14.80 22.62
C MET A 134 -10.76 13.97 23.87
N ALA A 135 -9.95 12.97 24.22
CA ALA A 135 -10.15 12.19 25.45
C ALA A 135 -10.05 13.07 26.71
N LEU A 136 -9.06 13.95 26.77
CA LEU A 136 -8.88 14.88 27.89
C LEU A 136 -10.04 15.89 27.99
N LEU A 137 -10.51 16.43 26.86
CA LEU A 137 -11.68 17.32 26.85
C LEU A 137 -12.94 16.61 27.34
N ASN A 138 -13.16 15.36 26.93
CA ASN A 138 -14.30 14.56 27.38
C ASN A 138 -14.24 14.28 28.89
N GLU A 139 -13.05 14.00 29.43
CA GLU A 139 -12.86 13.83 30.87
C GLU A 139 -13.18 15.13 31.63
N GLN A 140 -12.71 16.28 31.13
CA GLN A 140 -13.03 17.57 31.73
C GLN A 140 -14.53 17.90 31.69
N LEU A 141 -15.21 17.60 30.59
CA LEU A 141 -16.67 17.77 30.48
C LEU A 141 -17.42 16.87 31.47
N SER A 142 -17.01 15.61 31.59
CA SER A 142 -17.58 14.66 32.57
C SER A 142 -17.41 15.17 34.01
N ASN A 143 -16.22 15.67 34.35
CA ASN A 143 -15.95 16.25 35.66
C ASN A 143 -16.81 17.47 35.96
N LEU A 144 -17.02 18.36 34.98
CA LEU A 144 -17.89 19.53 35.14
C LEU A 144 -19.35 19.14 35.33
N GLN A 145 -19.85 18.15 34.58
CA GLN A 145 -21.21 17.62 34.75
C GLN A 145 -21.39 17.04 36.16
N SER A 146 -20.46 16.18 36.59
CA SER A 146 -20.45 15.62 37.94
C SER A 146 -20.41 16.70 39.02
N ILE A 147 -19.63 17.76 38.84
CA ILE A 147 -19.59 18.90 39.76
C ILE A 147 -20.94 19.63 39.83
N GLY A 148 -21.57 19.90 38.68
CA GLY A 148 -22.88 20.54 38.63
C GLY A 148 -23.93 19.72 39.38
N GLU A 149 -24.03 18.43 39.05
CA GLU A 149 -25.00 17.50 39.61
C GLU A 149 -24.76 17.20 41.10
N ASN A 150 -23.50 17.09 41.54
CA ASN A 150 -23.23 16.65 42.92
C ASN A 150 -23.01 17.81 43.90
N ARG A 151 -22.49 18.97 43.45
CA ARG A 151 -22.14 20.08 44.37
C ARG A 151 -23.12 21.24 44.38
N TYR A 152 -23.87 21.45 43.31
CA TYR A 152 -24.75 22.62 43.19
C TYR A 152 -26.23 22.26 43.16
N ASN A 153 -26.59 20.99 42.95
CA ASN A 153 -27.98 20.53 42.99
C ASN A 153 -28.70 20.81 44.32
N PHE A 154 -27.98 20.93 45.44
CA PHE A 154 -28.57 21.26 46.74
C PHE A 154 -28.55 22.76 47.08
N ILE A 155 -27.87 23.58 46.27
CA ILE A 155 -27.72 25.02 46.51
C ILE A 155 -28.84 25.80 45.85
N PHE A 156 -29.31 25.35 44.69
CA PHE A 156 -30.37 26.01 43.95
C PHE A 156 -31.69 25.24 44.07
N ALA A 157 -32.75 25.95 44.45
CA ALA A 157 -34.10 25.42 44.45
C ALA A 157 -34.51 25.02 43.01
N GLN A 158 -34.94 23.79 42.81
CA GLN A 158 -35.44 23.31 41.51
C GLN A 158 -36.89 23.75 41.26
N ASP A 159 -37.66 23.89 42.34
CA ASP A 159 -39.04 24.36 42.32
C ASP A 159 -39.23 25.51 43.32
N ILE A 160 -40.20 26.39 43.06
CA ILE A 160 -40.59 27.50 43.93
C ILE A 160 -41.02 27.02 45.32
N SER A 161 -41.43 25.76 45.43
CA SER A 161 -41.82 25.12 46.69
C SER A 161 -40.61 24.80 47.59
N GLU A 162 -39.39 24.78 47.04
CA GLU A 162 -38.13 24.61 47.79
C GLU A 162 -37.59 25.95 48.31
N LEU A 163 -38.05 27.08 47.76
CA LEU A 163 -37.74 28.39 48.29
C LEU A 163 -38.50 28.57 49.61
N GLY A 164 -37.76 28.58 50.72
CA GLY A 164 -38.34 28.80 52.05
C GLY A 164 -39.16 30.10 52.12
N GLN A 165 -40.14 30.14 53.03
CA GLN A 165 -40.96 31.34 53.23
C GLN A 165 -40.15 32.43 53.95
N CYS A 166 -40.01 33.58 53.30
CA CYS A 166 -39.46 34.79 53.91
C CYS A 166 -40.58 35.77 54.21
N ASN A 167 -40.61 36.31 55.43
CA ASN A 167 -41.57 37.34 55.81
C ASN A 167 -41.30 38.65 55.04
N LEU A 168 -42.36 39.28 54.54
CA LEU A 168 -42.25 40.58 53.89
C LEU A 168 -42.13 41.67 54.96
N ILE A 169 -40.93 42.25 55.11
CA ILE A 169 -40.74 43.40 55.99
C ILE A 169 -41.03 44.67 55.20
N LYS A 170 -42.09 45.39 55.60
CA LYS A 170 -42.39 46.72 55.05
C LYS A 170 -41.70 47.77 55.92
N HIS A 171 -40.82 48.55 55.33
CA HIS A 171 -40.27 49.75 55.96
C HIS A 171 -40.95 50.98 55.37
N GLU A 172 -41.50 51.82 56.25
CA GLU A 172 -42.05 53.12 55.86
C GLU A 172 -40.95 54.17 56.06
N ILE A 173 -40.58 54.85 54.97
CA ILE A 173 -39.59 55.93 55.01
C ILE A 173 -40.35 57.24 54.98
N HIS A 174 -40.30 57.98 56.09
CA HIS A 174 -40.86 59.32 56.15
C HIS A 174 -39.87 60.30 55.49
N LEU A 175 -40.29 60.93 54.39
CA LEU A 175 -39.49 61.88 53.60
C LEU A 175 -39.49 63.31 54.16
N SER A 176 -40.15 63.52 55.29
CA SER A 176 -40.20 64.81 55.97
C SER A 176 -39.06 64.95 56.97
N ASP A 177 -38.21 65.95 56.76
CA ASP A 177 -37.11 66.27 57.67
C ASP A 177 -37.64 66.66 59.06
N PRO A 178 -37.01 66.19 60.16
CA PRO A 178 -37.33 66.67 61.49
C PRO A 178 -36.99 68.16 61.62
N ILE A 179 -37.89 68.94 62.21
CA ILE A 179 -37.70 70.38 62.43
C ILE A 179 -36.44 70.59 63.28
N PRO A 180 -35.46 71.41 62.84
CA PRO A 180 -34.23 71.66 63.59
C PRO A 180 -34.54 72.27 64.97
N ILE A 181 -34.06 71.62 66.03
CA ILE A 181 -34.14 72.17 67.38
C ILE A 181 -33.12 73.30 67.51
N ARG A 182 -33.59 74.54 67.72
CA ARG A 182 -32.69 75.67 68.01
C ARG A 182 -31.98 75.47 69.35
N GLN A 183 -30.67 75.24 69.31
CA GLN A 183 -29.83 75.27 70.50
C GLN A 183 -29.69 76.71 71.01
N LYS A 184 -29.71 76.90 72.34
CA LYS A 184 -29.44 78.21 72.94
C LYS A 184 -27.94 78.56 72.78
N PRO A 185 -27.57 79.83 72.55
CA PRO A 185 -26.18 80.25 72.45
C PRO A 185 -25.40 79.88 73.72
N TYR A 186 -24.16 79.41 73.54
CA TYR A 186 -23.25 79.14 74.65
C TYR A 186 -22.75 80.47 75.25
N SER A 187 -23.01 80.70 76.53
CA SER A 187 -22.41 81.82 77.28
C SER A 187 -21.12 81.33 77.95
N GLY A 188 -19.97 81.82 77.50
CA GLY A 188 -18.69 81.62 78.17
C GLY A 188 -18.53 82.53 79.40
N PRO A 189 -17.78 82.12 80.43
CA PRO A 189 -17.53 82.95 81.61
C PRO A 189 -16.57 84.11 81.29
N THR A 190 -16.94 85.34 81.68
CA THR A 190 -16.09 86.53 81.74
C THR A 190 -15.32 86.61 83.04
#